data_AF-A0A659UPD5-F1
#
_entry.id   AF-A0A659UPD5-F1
#
_cell.length_a   1.000
_cell.length_b   1.000
_cell.length_c   1.000
_cell.angle_alpha   90.00
_cell.angle_beta   90.00
_cell.angle_gamma   90.00
#
_symmetry.space_group_name_H-M   'P 1'
#
loop_
_entity.id
_entity.type
_entity.pdbx_description
1 polymer ?
#
loop_
_entity_poly.entity_id
_entity_poly.type
_entity_poly.pdbx_seq_one_letter_code
_entity_poly.pdbx_strand_id
1 'polypeptide(L)' 'MSIEFLLTSLIVVASPGTGVLYTLSAGLSRGARASIIAAFGCTLGIIPHMAA' A
#
# COMPACT_ATOMS: atom_id res chain seq x y z
N MET A 1 18.80 20.65 -1.47
CA MET A 1 18.14 19.34 -1.35
C MET A 1 19.01 18.33 -2.08
N SER A 2 19.66 17.43 -1.35
CA SER A 2 20.78 16.62 -1.90
C SER A 2 20.26 15.52 -2.84
N ILE A 3 21.02 15.21 -3.90
CA ILE A 3 20.66 14.16 -4.87
C ILE A 3 20.47 12.78 -4.20
N GLU A 4 21.25 12.52 -3.15
CA GLU A 4 21.15 11.33 -2.28
C GLU A 4 19.78 11.22 -1.60
N PHE A 5 19.22 12.35 -1.16
CA PHE A 5 17.88 12.39 -0.56
C PHE A 5 16.82 12.11 -1.62
N LEU A 6 16.99 12.65 -2.83
CA LEU A 6 16.07 12.41 -3.94
C LEU A 6 16.06 10.93 -4.33
N LEU A 7 17.24 10.32 -4.47
CA LEU A 7 17.41 8.91 -4.79
C LEU A 7 16.83 8.00 -3.69
N THR A 8 17.16 8.28 -2.44
CA THR A 8 16.67 7.49 -1.30
C THR A 8 15.15 7.60 -1.18
N SER A 9 14.60 8.81 -1.31
CA SER A 9 13.15 9.05 -1.32
C SER A 9 12.48 8.31 -2.48
N LEU A 10 13.06 8.33 -3.68
CA LEU A 10 12.53 7.64 -4.84
C LEU A 10 12.45 6.12 -4.60
N ILE A 11 13.51 5.52 -4.04
CA ILE A 11 13.55 4.08 -3.72
C ILE A 11 12.49 3.72 -2.69
N VAL A 12 12.34 4.54 -1.64
CA VAL A 12 11.36 4.30 -0.57
C VAL A 12 9.92 4.44 -1.08
N VAL A 13 9.62 5.48 -1.86
CA VAL A 13 8.27 5.71 -2.42
C VAL A 13 7.92 4.69 -3.50
N ALA A 14 8.90 4.26 -4.31
CA ALA A 14 8.68 3.27 -5.35
C ALA A 14 8.54 1.84 -4.81
N SER A 15 8.89 1.57 -3.56
CA SER A 15 8.74 0.26 -2.93
C SER A 15 7.32 0.11 -2.37
N PRO A 16 6.37 -0.53 -3.08
CA PRO A 16 5.01 -0.68 -2.60
C PRO A 16 5.00 -1.53 -1.32
N GLY A 17 4.30 -1.04 -0.29
CA GLY A 17 4.06 -1.83 0.92
C GLY A 17 3.19 -3.06 0.64
N THR A 18 3.17 -4.00 1.58
CA THR A 18 2.40 -5.26 1.47
C THR A 18 0.91 -5.03 1.20
N GLY A 19 0.30 -4.01 1.82
CA GLY A 19 -1.10 -3.64 1.59
C GLY A 19 -1.38 -3.13 0.17
N VAL A 20 -0.42 -2.44 -0.45
CA VAL A 20 -0.53 -1.98 -1.85
C VAL A 20 -0.43 -3.17 -2.80
N LEU A 21 0.52 -4.08 -2.57
CA LEU A 21 0.63 -5.32 -3.35
C LEU A 21 -0.63 -6.20 -3.24
N TYR A 22 -1.21 -6.31 -2.05
CA TYR A 22 -2.48 -7.02 -1.85
C TYR A 22 -3.65 -6.36 -2.60
N THR A 23 -3.75 -5.04 -2.51
CA THR A 23 -4.80 -4.27 -3.20
C THR A 23 -4.67 -4.39 -4.72
N LEU A 24 -3.45 -4.27 -5.25
CA LEU A 24 -3.17 -4.39 -6.69
C LEU A 24 -3.42 -5.81 -7.20
N SER A 25 -2.95 -6.83 -6.49
CA SER A 25 -3.21 -8.23 -6.87
C SER A 25 -4.71 -8.55 -6.82
N ALA A 26 -5.44 -8.10 -5.80
CA ALA A 26 -6.89 -8.26 -5.73
C ALA A 26 -7.60 -7.55 -6.89
N GLY A 27 -7.15 -6.35 -7.26
CA GLY A 27 -7.67 -5.60 -8.41
C GLY A 27 -7.43 -6.26 -9.76
N LEU A 28 -6.21 -6.77 -9.97
CA LEU A 28 -5.82 -7.44 -11.21
C LEU A 28 -6.46 -8.83 -11.35
N SER A 29 -6.60 -9.59 -10.26
CA SER A 29 -7.18 -10.95 -10.31
C SER A 29 -8.70 -11.00 -10.21
N ARG A 30 -9.34 -10.10 -9.45
CA ARG A 30 -10.79 -10.15 -9.14
C ARG A 30 -11.55 -8.86 -9.48
N GLY A 31 -10.90 -7.90 -10.13
CA GLY A 31 -11.50 -6.66 -10.63
C GLY A 31 -11.57 -5.54 -9.60
N ALA A 32 -12.03 -4.36 -10.05
CA ALA A 32 -11.99 -3.11 -9.27
C ALA A 32 -12.74 -3.18 -7.92
N ARG A 33 -13.86 -3.91 -7.86
CA ARG A 33 -14.63 -4.07 -6.60
C ARG A 33 -13.83 -4.84 -5.54
N ALA A 34 -13.08 -5.86 -5.94
CA ALA A 34 -12.23 -6.62 -5.02
C ALA A 34 -11.05 -5.78 -4.52
N SER A 35 -10.48 -4.92 -5.37
CA SER A 35 -9.46 -3.95 -4.98
C SER A 35 -9.96 -2.99 -3.91
N ILE A 36 -11.17 -2.44 -4.06
CA ILE A 36 -11.75 -1.51 -3.08
C ILE A 36 -11.92 -2.20 -1.72
N ILE A 37 -12.44 -3.43 -1.70
CA ILE A 37 -12.60 -4.21 -0.46
C ILE A 37 -11.24 -4.48 0.18
N ALA A 38 -10.23 -4.84 -0.62
CA ALA A 38 -8.86 -5.07 -0.15
C ALA A 38 -8.24 -3.80 0.45
N ALA A 39 -8.40 -2.64 -0.20
CA ALA A 39 -7.93 -1.36 0.29
C ALA A 39 -8.60 -0.97 1.61
N PHE A 40 -9.93 -1.14 1.72
CA PHE A 40 -10.66 -0.89 2.96
C PHE A 40 -10.22 -1.83 4.09
N GLY A 41 -10.01 -3.12 3.78
CA GLY A 41 -9.48 -4.08 4.75
C GLY A 41 -8.09 -3.69 5.26
N CYS A 42 -7.19 -3.25 4.37
CA CYS A 42 -5.88 -2.74 4.76
C CYS A 42 -5.97 -1.48 5.63
N THR A 43 -6.85 -0.53 5.30
CA THR A 43 -7.03 0.69 6.10
C THR A 43 -7.65 0.39 7.47
N LEU A 44 -8.71 -0.41 7.52
CA LEU A 44 -9.37 -0.80 8.77
C LEU A 44 -8.46 -1.67 9.64
N GLY A 45 -7.59 -2.50 9.06
CA GLY A 45 -6.61 -3.31 9.78
C GLY A 45 -5.53 -2.50 10.52
N ILE A 46 -5.26 -1.27 10.08
CA ILE A 46 -4.37 -0.33 10.80
C ILE A 46 -5.02 0.11 12.13
N ILE A 47 -6.35 0.26 12.17
CA ILE A 47 -7.08 0.76 13.35
C ILE A 47 -6.88 -0.12 14.60
N PRO A 48 -7.14 -1.44 14.59
CA PRO A 48 -6.89 -2.28 15.74
C PRO A 48 -5.40 -2.38 16.07
N HIS A 49 -4.52 -2.27 15.07
CA HIS A 49 -3.08 -2.24 15.31
C HIS A 49 -2.61 -0.97 16.04
N MET A 50 -3.33 0.14 15.88
CA MET A 50 -3.09 1.39 16.62
C MET A 50 -3.81 1.45 17.96
N ALA A 51 -4.85 0.63 18.16
CA ALA A 51 -5.62 0.59 19.40
C ALA A 51 -5.04 -0.36 20.45
N ALA A 52 -4.14 -1.27 20.04
CA ALA A 52 -3.35 -2.15 20.90
C ALA A 52 -2.09 -1.42 21.42
#